data_AF-A0A932U4A6-F1
#
_entry.id   AF-A0A932U4A6-F1
#
_cell.length_a   1.000
_cell.length_b   1.000
_cell.length_c   1.000
_cell.angle_alpha   90.00
_cell.angle_beta   90.00
_cell.angle_gamma   90.00
#
_symmetry.space_group_name_H-M   'P 1'
#
loop_
_entity.id
_entity.type
_entity.pdbx_description
1 polymer ?
#
loop_
_entity_poly.entity_id
_entity_poly.type
_entity_poly.pdbx_seq_one_letter_code
_entity_poly.pdbx_strand_id
1 'polypeptide(L)'
;MTPQEFVYKWRGNALKERSAAQEHFLDLCHLIGHVTPAEDDPTGERFTFEAGAGKQKGGSGWADVWKRGYFAWEYKGKHADLGKAWQQLLQYRESLLNPPLLVVCDIERIVVHTNFTNTVKRTVEIGLDDLLKPAGMAHLRAIFNEPEHFKASQTVEQVTEQAAKEFARLAALLRVQEDDPQRIAHFLIRLLFCLFAEDIDLLPSNLFGKLGRPNSDVIKRWINATDVTRRPRNMWIIDFGTDSSQAEAAEYEQPFEYVVRNVKPIRDEVRRANHRTYWWRFGETRIGMRTAIASLERYIATPMVSKYRVFVWVSTEVVAENLLVVIAREDDYFFGVLHSRPHELWARAQGTQLREAESGSRYTPTTTFETFPFPWPPGQEPADDPRVQAIAQTAAELVAKRDVWLNPPGLDEQALSKRTLTNLYNQRPTWLALLHQKLDAAVCAAYGWPVDLSDEEILERLLALNLQRAGV
;
A
#
# COMPACT_ATOMS: atom_id res chain seq x y z
N MET A 1 -21.76 -22.01 -34.78
CA MET A 1 -22.02 -21.57 -33.39
C MET A 1 -21.09 -20.40 -33.09
N THR A 2 -21.60 -19.31 -32.52
CA THR A 2 -20.80 -18.16 -32.09
C THR A 2 -20.25 -18.36 -30.67
N PRO A 3 -19.18 -17.65 -30.25
CA PRO A 3 -18.68 -17.71 -28.88
C PRO A 3 -19.74 -17.36 -27.81
N GLN A 4 -20.60 -16.37 -28.10
CA GLN A 4 -21.68 -15.98 -27.19
C GLN A 4 -22.71 -17.10 -27.02
N GLU A 5 -23.10 -17.76 -28.11
CA GLU A 5 -24.01 -18.91 -28.06
C GLU A 5 -23.40 -20.08 -27.29
N PHE A 6 -22.12 -20.38 -27.52
CA PHE A 6 -21.40 -21.44 -26.82
C PHE A 6 -21.36 -21.18 -25.31
N VAL A 7 -20.92 -19.99 -24.90
CA VAL A 7 -20.81 -19.62 -23.49
C VAL A 7 -22.18 -19.63 -22.82
N TYR A 8 -23.21 -19.09 -23.49
CA TYR A 8 -24.58 -19.12 -22.98
C TYR A 8 -25.09 -20.56 -22.76
N LYS A 9 -24.88 -21.45 -23.74
CA LYS A 9 -25.29 -22.87 -23.66
C LYS A 9 -24.64 -23.59 -22.48
N TRP A 10 -23.33 -23.42 -22.28
CA TRP A 10 -22.57 -24.24 -21.33
C TRP A 10 -22.49 -23.67 -19.91
N ARG A 11 -22.66 -22.34 -19.75
CA ARG A 11 -22.75 -21.69 -18.43
C ARG A 11 -23.96 -22.17 -17.63
N GLY A 12 -25.11 -22.38 -18.27
CA GLY A 12 -26.36 -22.80 -17.62
C GLY A 12 -26.59 -24.31 -17.55
N ASN A 13 -25.69 -25.14 -18.09
CA ASN A 13 -25.94 -26.57 -18.24
C ASN A 13 -25.83 -27.34 -16.89
N ALA A 14 -26.82 -28.18 -16.58
CA ALA A 14 -26.89 -29.03 -15.38
C ALA A 14 -26.75 -30.54 -15.66
N LEU A 15 -26.40 -30.92 -16.90
CA LEU A 15 -26.20 -32.32 -17.29
C LEU A 15 -25.04 -32.97 -16.53
N LYS A 16 -25.16 -34.28 -16.26
CA LYS A 16 -24.09 -35.10 -15.66
C LYS A 16 -22.91 -35.24 -16.62
N GLU A 17 -21.69 -35.35 -16.09
CA GLU A 17 -20.41 -35.48 -16.82
C GLU A 17 -20.49 -36.33 -18.10
N ARG A 18 -20.85 -37.62 -17.97
CA ARG A 18 -20.95 -38.55 -19.10
C ARG A 18 -21.93 -38.13 -20.20
N SER A 19 -22.97 -37.38 -19.84
CA SER A 19 -24.01 -36.93 -20.78
C SER A 19 -23.65 -35.62 -21.47
N ALA A 20 -22.70 -34.85 -20.91
CA ALA A 20 -22.33 -33.52 -21.39
C ALA A 20 -21.02 -33.49 -22.20
N ALA A 21 -20.08 -34.40 -21.91
CA ALA A 21 -18.71 -34.36 -22.44
C ALA A 21 -18.63 -34.42 -23.98
N GLN A 22 -19.33 -35.38 -24.60
CA GLN A 22 -19.31 -35.54 -26.06
C GLN A 22 -19.95 -34.34 -26.76
N GLU A 23 -21.14 -33.91 -26.33
CA GLU A 23 -21.82 -32.75 -26.92
C GLU A 23 -21.00 -31.47 -26.75
N HIS A 24 -20.38 -31.26 -25.58
CA HIS A 24 -19.49 -30.12 -25.34
C HIS A 24 -18.31 -30.12 -26.30
N PHE A 25 -17.67 -31.27 -26.50
CA PHE A 25 -16.54 -31.36 -27.40
C PHE A 25 -16.93 -31.13 -28.87
N LEU A 26 -18.09 -31.63 -29.30
CA LEU A 26 -18.61 -31.37 -30.65
C LEU A 26 -18.91 -29.88 -30.86
N ASP A 27 -19.49 -29.22 -29.85
CA ASP A 27 -19.69 -27.76 -29.88
C ASP A 27 -18.39 -26.99 -29.92
N LEU A 28 -17.33 -27.44 -29.23
CA LEU A 28 -15.99 -26.85 -29.35
C LEU A 28 -15.47 -26.95 -30.78
N CYS A 29 -15.65 -28.11 -31.45
CA CYS A 29 -15.28 -28.28 -32.86
C CYS A 29 -16.04 -27.28 -33.75
N HIS A 30 -17.36 -27.18 -33.60
CA HIS A 30 -18.18 -26.22 -34.35
C HIS A 30 -17.83 -24.75 -34.07
N LEU A 31 -17.49 -24.42 -32.82
CA LEU A 31 -17.11 -23.08 -32.40
C LEU A 31 -15.85 -22.59 -33.13
N ILE A 32 -14.87 -23.48 -33.34
CA ILE A 32 -13.65 -23.15 -34.08
C ILE A 32 -13.74 -23.44 -35.58
N GLY A 33 -14.83 -24.06 -36.05
CA GLY A 33 -14.99 -24.50 -37.43
C GLY A 33 -14.12 -25.71 -37.80
N HIS A 34 -13.77 -26.55 -36.83
CA HIS A 34 -13.08 -27.81 -37.03
C HIS A 34 -14.11 -28.93 -37.24
N VAL A 35 -13.81 -29.88 -38.13
CA VAL A 35 -14.64 -31.08 -38.36
C VAL A 35 -14.69 -31.96 -37.11
N THR A 36 -15.79 -32.67 -36.88
CA THR A 36 -15.93 -33.52 -35.69
C THR A 36 -15.06 -34.79 -35.80
N PRO A 37 -14.76 -35.51 -34.71
CA PRO A 37 -13.90 -36.70 -34.77
C PRO A 37 -14.35 -37.74 -35.82
N ALA A 38 -15.64 -38.08 -35.84
CA ALA A 38 -16.18 -39.07 -36.78
C ALA A 38 -16.21 -38.58 -38.24
N GLU A 39 -16.28 -37.27 -38.47
CA GLU A 39 -16.22 -36.69 -39.82
C GLU A 39 -14.77 -36.62 -40.33
N ASP A 40 -13.82 -36.28 -39.46
CA ASP A 40 -12.39 -36.25 -39.81
C ASP A 40 -11.85 -37.66 -40.04
N ASP A 41 -12.22 -38.60 -39.17
CA ASP A 41 -11.65 -39.93 -39.11
C ASP A 41 -12.69 -40.99 -38.69
N PRO A 42 -13.47 -41.52 -39.66
CA PRO A 42 -14.48 -42.53 -39.38
C PRO A 42 -13.92 -43.85 -38.83
N THR A 43 -12.61 -44.13 -39.00
CA THR A 43 -11.97 -45.36 -38.51
C THR A 43 -11.42 -45.20 -37.08
N GLY A 44 -11.26 -43.97 -36.60
CA GLY A 44 -10.76 -43.65 -35.26
C GLY A 44 -9.27 -43.93 -35.04
N GLU A 45 -8.48 -44.07 -36.11
CA GLU A 45 -7.03 -44.34 -36.04
C GLU A 45 -6.18 -43.11 -35.62
N ARG A 46 -6.67 -41.90 -35.89
CA ARG A 46 -6.00 -40.62 -35.64
C ARG A 46 -6.82 -39.64 -34.82
N PHE A 47 -8.15 -39.72 -34.83
CA PHE A 47 -9.00 -38.81 -34.06
C PHE A 47 -10.30 -39.51 -33.64
N THR A 48 -10.46 -39.78 -32.34
CA THR A 48 -11.63 -40.53 -31.85
C THR A 48 -12.03 -40.14 -30.43
N PHE A 49 -13.28 -40.43 -30.09
CA PHE A 49 -13.73 -40.55 -28.71
C PHE A 49 -13.30 -41.89 -28.11
N GLU A 50 -13.19 -41.93 -26.78
CA GLU A 50 -12.89 -43.14 -25.99
C GLU A 50 -11.65 -43.92 -26.48
N ALA A 51 -10.56 -43.18 -26.73
CA ALA A 51 -9.32 -43.76 -27.25
C ALA A 51 -8.67 -44.68 -26.20
N GLY A 52 -8.64 -45.98 -26.50
CA GLY A 52 -8.15 -47.01 -25.60
C GLY A 52 -6.65 -47.20 -25.61
N ALA A 53 -6.09 -47.27 -24.41
CA ALA A 53 -4.72 -47.72 -24.18
C ALA A 53 -4.74 -49.21 -23.75
N GLY A 54 -4.36 -50.13 -24.64
CA GLY A 54 -4.03 -51.49 -24.21
C GLY A 54 -2.78 -51.47 -23.32
N LYS A 55 -2.93 -51.56 -21.99
CA LYS A 55 -1.78 -51.59 -21.07
C LYS A 55 -1.06 -52.95 -21.11
N GLN A 56 0.28 -52.92 -21.03
CA GLN A 56 1.13 -54.10 -20.77
C GLN A 56 0.94 -54.74 -19.37
N LYS A 57 0.14 -54.13 -18.47
CA LYS A 57 -0.19 -54.67 -17.14
C LYS A 57 -1.64 -54.34 -16.74
N GLY A 58 -2.59 -55.19 -17.15
CA GLY A 58 -3.81 -55.52 -16.39
C GLY A 58 -4.76 -54.41 -15.93
N GLY A 59 -5.11 -53.44 -16.79
CA GLY A 59 -6.23 -52.52 -16.54
C GLY A 59 -6.56 -51.65 -17.76
N SER A 60 -7.86 -51.46 -18.05
CA SER A 60 -8.34 -50.65 -19.18
C SER A 60 -8.54 -49.19 -18.78
N GLY A 61 -7.81 -48.27 -19.42
CA GLY A 61 -8.00 -46.82 -19.28
C GLY A 61 -8.13 -46.17 -20.67
N TRP A 62 -8.93 -45.12 -20.75
CA TRP A 62 -9.33 -44.46 -22.00
C TRP A 62 -9.22 -42.95 -21.80
N ALA A 63 -8.77 -42.21 -22.81
CA ALA A 63 -9.01 -40.77 -22.86
C ALA A 63 -10.39 -40.52 -23.47
N ASP A 64 -11.11 -39.53 -22.97
CA ASP A 64 -12.44 -39.18 -23.51
C ASP A 64 -12.34 -38.76 -24.97
N VAL A 65 -11.30 -37.99 -25.33
CA VAL A 65 -11.00 -37.64 -26.72
C VAL A 65 -9.50 -37.66 -26.97
N TRP A 66 -9.07 -38.16 -28.13
CA TRP A 66 -7.66 -38.14 -28.51
C TRP A 66 -7.51 -37.81 -29.99
N LYS A 67 -6.57 -36.92 -30.29
CA LYS A 67 -6.14 -36.57 -31.64
C LYS A 67 -4.63 -36.76 -31.76
N ARG A 68 -4.20 -37.71 -32.58
CA ARG A 68 -2.80 -38.12 -32.74
C ARG A 68 -1.91 -36.93 -33.09
N GLY A 69 -0.89 -36.68 -32.26
CA GLY A 69 0.06 -35.59 -32.45
C GLY A 69 -0.44 -34.21 -31.99
N TYR A 70 -1.63 -34.11 -31.37
CA TYR A 70 -2.19 -32.85 -30.88
C TYR A 70 -2.48 -32.92 -29.38
N PHE A 71 -3.44 -33.75 -28.98
CA PHE A 71 -3.88 -33.81 -27.58
C PHE A 71 -4.42 -35.19 -27.18
N ALA A 72 -4.36 -35.44 -25.88
CA ALA A 72 -5.33 -36.29 -25.20
C ALA A 72 -6.17 -35.41 -24.27
N TRP A 73 -7.47 -35.67 -24.22
CA TRP A 73 -8.47 -34.86 -23.54
C TRP A 73 -9.27 -35.72 -22.57
N GLU A 74 -9.38 -35.27 -21.32
CA GLU A 74 -10.12 -35.94 -20.26
C GLU A 74 -11.12 -34.95 -19.62
N TYR A 75 -12.37 -35.38 -19.50
CA TYR A 75 -13.44 -34.63 -18.86
C TYR A 75 -13.60 -35.03 -17.39
N LYS A 76 -14.11 -34.08 -16.61
CA LYS A 76 -14.69 -34.30 -15.29
C LYS A 76 -16.00 -33.52 -15.15
N GLY A 77 -16.81 -33.86 -14.15
CA GLY A 77 -18.00 -33.08 -13.80
C GLY A 77 -17.67 -31.64 -13.43
N LYS A 78 -18.67 -30.76 -13.50
CA LYS A 78 -18.52 -29.33 -13.16
C LYS A 78 -17.90 -29.15 -11.77
N HIS A 79 -16.90 -28.26 -11.68
CA HIS A 79 -16.14 -27.95 -10.46
C HIS A 79 -15.39 -29.14 -9.83
N ALA A 80 -15.19 -30.23 -10.57
CA ALA A 80 -14.41 -31.35 -10.09
C ALA A 80 -12.91 -31.01 -10.04
N ASP A 81 -12.18 -31.82 -9.28
CA ASP A 81 -10.73 -31.77 -9.19
C ASP A 81 -10.08 -32.26 -10.50
N LEU A 82 -9.71 -31.30 -11.35
CA LEU A 82 -9.01 -31.52 -12.62
C LEU A 82 -7.61 -32.11 -12.45
N GLY A 83 -7.00 -32.02 -11.26
CA GLY A 83 -5.70 -32.64 -10.97
C GLY A 83 -5.75 -34.16 -11.09
N LYS A 84 -6.86 -34.79 -10.70
CA LYS A 84 -7.05 -36.25 -10.87
C LYS A 84 -7.16 -36.66 -12.33
N ALA A 85 -7.85 -35.87 -13.16
CA ALA A 85 -7.94 -36.09 -14.60
C ALA A 85 -6.57 -35.98 -15.27
N TRP A 86 -5.76 -35.01 -14.83
CA TRP A 86 -4.41 -34.84 -15.34
C TRP A 86 -3.50 -36.02 -14.97
N GLN A 87 -3.60 -36.51 -13.73
CA GLN A 87 -2.89 -37.72 -13.30
C GLN A 87 -3.30 -38.96 -14.10
N GLN A 88 -4.58 -39.08 -14.50
CA GLN A 88 -5.04 -40.14 -15.39
C GLN A 88 -4.35 -40.04 -16.75
N LEU A 89 -4.38 -38.87 -17.38
CA LEU A 89 -3.69 -38.60 -18.65
C LEU A 89 -2.20 -38.96 -18.61
N LEU A 90 -1.50 -38.63 -17.52
CA LEU A 90 -0.09 -38.99 -17.33
C LEU A 90 0.16 -40.50 -17.36
N GLN A 91 -0.76 -41.32 -16.85
CA GLN A 91 -0.60 -42.78 -16.79
C GLN A 91 -0.71 -43.47 -18.14
N TYR A 92 -1.42 -42.88 -19.10
CA TYR A 92 -1.68 -43.51 -20.41
C TYR A 92 -1.14 -42.70 -21.59
N ARG A 93 -0.50 -41.53 -21.38
CA ARG A 93 0.09 -40.70 -22.45
C ARG A 93 1.00 -41.49 -23.40
N GLU A 94 1.77 -42.46 -22.90
CA GLU A 94 2.68 -43.27 -23.72
C GLU A 94 1.92 -44.15 -24.70
N SER A 95 0.84 -44.79 -24.21
CA SER A 95 -0.07 -45.59 -25.03
C SER A 95 -0.85 -44.74 -26.05
N LEU A 96 -1.03 -43.45 -25.77
CA LEU A 96 -1.61 -42.47 -26.70
C LEU A 96 -0.58 -41.80 -27.62
N LEU A 97 0.61 -42.41 -27.77
CA LEU A 97 1.71 -41.93 -28.62
C LEU A 97 2.28 -40.57 -28.19
N ASN A 98 2.28 -40.31 -26.88
CA ASN A 98 2.82 -39.10 -26.25
C ASN A 98 2.31 -37.81 -26.90
N PRO A 99 1.00 -37.51 -26.80
CA PRO A 99 0.46 -36.30 -27.39
C PRO A 99 1.13 -35.05 -26.78
N PRO A 100 1.37 -34.00 -27.58
CA PRO A 100 1.99 -32.76 -27.12
C PRO A 100 1.23 -32.01 -26.03
N LEU A 101 -0.10 -32.16 -25.99
CA LEU A 101 -0.96 -31.51 -25.01
C LEU A 101 -1.76 -32.56 -24.23
N LEU A 102 -1.84 -32.39 -22.91
CA LEU A 102 -2.73 -33.15 -22.02
C LEU A 102 -3.77 -32.16 -21.51
N VAL A 103 -5.00 -32.26 -22.03
CA VAL A 103 -6.07 -31.30 -21.78
C VAL A 103 -7.07 -31.90 -20.80
N VAL A 104 -7.39 -31.18 -19.74
CA VAL A 104 -8.43 -31.56 -18.80
C VAL A 104 -9.53 -30.52 -18.78
N CYS A 105 -10.79 -30.95 -18.69
CA CYS A 105 -11.93 -30.06 -18.82
C CYS A 105 -13.07 -30.41 -17.85
N ASP A 106 -13.64 -29.40 -17.20
CA ASP A 106 -14.84 -29.54 -16.34
C ASP A 106 -16.05 -28.83 -16.94
N ILE A 107 -16.10 -28.69 -18.28
CA ILE A 107 -17.07 -27.90 -19.07
C ILE A 107 -16.86 -26.39 -18.95
N GLU A 108 -16.56 -25.87 -17.76
CA GLU A 108 -16.40 -24.43 -17.55
C GLU A 108 -14.96 -23.95 -17.75
N ARG A 109 -14.01 -24.83 -17.50
CA ARG A 109 -12.58 -24.60 -17.65
C ARG A 109 -11.97 -25.66 -18.54
N ILE A 110 -11.07 -25.22 -19.40
CA ILE A 110 -10.19 -26.05 -20.21
C ILE A 110 -8.77 -25.76 -19.74
N VAL A 111 -8.12 -26.76 -19.16
CA VAL A 111 -6.74 -26.64 -18.66
C VAL A 111 -5.81 -27.46 -19.55
N VAL A 112 -4.90 -26.77 -20.22
CA VAL A 112 -3.93 -27.35 -21.15
C VAL A 112 -2.61 -27.53 -20.44
N HIS A 113 -2.18 -28.77 -20.24
CA HIS A 113 -0.83 -29.09 -19.75
C HIS A 113 0.07 -29.49 -20.92
N THR A 114 1.19 -28.80 -21.09
CA THR A 114 2.15 -29.14 -22.16
C THR A 114 2.92 -30.42 -21.84
N ASN A 115 3.14 -31.27 -22.84
CA ASN A 115 3.83 -32.54 -22.74
C ASN A 115 5.01 -32.67 -23.73
N PHE A 116 5.63 -31.54 -24.07
CA PHE A 116 6.88 -31.52 -24.83
C PHE A 116 8.06 -32.05 -24.02
N THR A 117 9.03 -32.66 -24.71
CA THR A 117 10.34 -33.04 -24.16
C THR A 117 11.29 -31.85 -24.16
N ASN A 118 12.20 -31.79 -23.18
CA ASN A 118 13.28 -30.79 -23.06
C ASN A 118 12.85 -29.30 -22.99
N THR A 119 11.58 -29.02 -22.68
CA THR A 119 11.09 -27.65 -22.43
C THR A 119 10.40 -27.57 -21.07
N VAL A 120 10.35 -26.36 -20.50
CA VAL A 120 9.60 -26.10 -19.28
C VAL A 120 8.12 -26.46 -19.49
N LYS A 121 7.53 -27.15 -18.51
CA LYS A 121 6.10 -27.47 -18.52
C LYS A 121 5.30 -26.19 -18.28
N ARG A 122 4.36 -25.91 -19.16
CA ARG A 122 3.40 -24.82 -19.04
C ARG A 122 2.00 -25.38 -18.83
N THR A 123 1.22 -24.62 -18.08
CA THR A 123 -0.22 -24.84 -17.90
C THR A 123 -0.94 -23.58 -18.37
N VAL A 124 -1.94 -23.74 -19.22
CA VAL A 124 -2.79 -22.64 -19.69
C VAL A 124 -4.24 -22.98 -19.36
N GLU A 125 -4.90 -22.11 -18.61
CA GLU A 125 -6.33 -22.23 -18.30
C GLU A 125 -7.14 -21.31 -19.22
N ILE A 126 -8.23 -21.83 -19.75
CA ILE A 126 -9.19 -21.11 -20.59
C ILE A 126 -10.57 -21.31 -19.95
N GLY A 127 -11.11 -20.25 -19.34
CA GLY A 127 -12.48 -20.25 -18.86
C GLY A 127 -13.48 -19.91 -19.98
N LEU A 128 -14.78 -20.16 -19.75
CA LEU A 128 -15.84 -19.75 -20.68
C LEU A 128 -15.76 -18.27 -21.08
N ASP A 129 -15.45 -17.39 -20.13
CA ASP A 129 -15.36 -15.94 -20.40
C ASP A 129 -14.16 -15.57 -21.28
N ASP A 130 -13.11 -16.39 -21.28
CA ASP A 130 -11.94 -16.18 -22.14
C ASP A 130 -12.24 -16.52 -23.59
N LEU A 131 -13.20 -17.41 -23.85
CA LEU A 131 -13.68 -17.72 -25.21
C LEU A 131 -14.41 -16.55 -25.87
N LEU A 132 -14.85 -15.55 -25.09
CA LEU A 132 -15.38 -14.30 -25.64
C LEU A 132 -14.28 -13.34 -26.13
N LYS A 133 -13.01 -13.63 -25.80
CA LYS A 133 -11.85 -12.80 -26.14
C LYS A 133 -11.07 -13.41 -27.32
N PRO A 134 -10.46 -12.58 -28.20
CA PRO A 134 -9.64 -13.08 -29.31
C PRO A 134 -8.51 -14.01 -28.86
N ALA A 135 -7.86 -13.72 -27.73
CA ALA A 135 -6.75 -14.53 -27.21
C ALA A 135 -7.20 -15.93 -26.74
N GLY A 136 -8.32 -16.04 -26.03
CA GLY A 136 -8.85 -17.35 -25.61
C GLY A 136 -9.30 -18.18 -26.81
N MET A 137 -9.91 -17.55 -27.82
CA MET A 137 -10.25 -18.22 -29.08
C MET A 137 -9.00 -18.66 -29.87
N ALA A 138 -7.93 -17.86 -29.86
CA ALA A 138 -6.67 -18.24 -30.49
C ALA A 138 -6.04 -19.47 -29.81
N HIS A 139 -6.00 -19.50 -28.47
CA HIS A 139 -5.54 -20.67 -27.72
C HIS A 139 -6.41 -21.90 -28.00
N LEU A 140 -7.74 -21.77 -27.98
CA LEU A 140 -8.63 -22.89 -28.30
C LEU A 140 -8.36 -23.43 -29.72
N ARG A 141 -8.19 -22.56 -30.73
CA ARG A 141 -7.84 -22.98 -32.09
C ARG A 141 -6.47 -23.68 -32.15
N ALA A 142 -5.50 -23.19 -31.39
CA ALA A 142 -4.15 -23.75 -31.35
C ALA A 142 -4.14 -25.18 -30.79
N ILE A 143 -4.99 -25.50 -29.79
CA ILE A 143 -5.08 -26.88 -29.26
C ILE A 143 -5.36 -27.89 -30.39
N PHE A 144 -6.24 -27.54 -31.33
CA PHE A 144 -6.67 -28.43 -32.41
C PHE A 144 -5.76 -28.43 -33.62
N ASN A 145 -5.02 -27.35 -33.88
CA ASN A 145 -4.35 -27.12 -35.17
C ASN A 145 -2.84 -26.84 -35.05
N GLU A 146 -2.38 -26.29 -33.93
CA GLU A 146 -0.99 -25.85 -33.76
C GLU A 146 -0.53 -26.05 -32.30
N PRO A 147 -0.32 -27.31 -31.86
CA PRO A 147 -0.01 -27.60 -30.47
C PRO A 147 1.34 -26.98 -30.04
N GLU A 148 2.28 -26.82 -30.96
CA GLU A 148 3.59 -26.18 -30.73
C GLU A 148 3.45 -24.73 -30.24
N HIS A 149 2.31 -24.06 -30.47
CA HIS A 149 2.00 -22.72 -29.93
C HIS A 149 2.18 -22.63 -28.40
N PHE A 150 1.95 -23.75 -27.69
CA PHE A 150 2.05 -23.81 -26.24
C PHE A 150 3.46 -24.10 -25.73
N LYS A 151 4.39 -24.47 -26.62
CA LYS A 151 5.75 -24.86 -26.24
C LYS A 151 6.51 -23.68 -25.65
N ALA A 152 7.17 -23.90 -24.52
CA ALA A 152 8.03 -22.88 -23.94
C ALA A 152 9.24 -22.62 -24.84
N SER A 153 9.60 -21.35 -25.02
CA SER A 153 10.84 -20.97 -25.72
C SER A 153 12.10 -21.29 -24.90
N GLN A 154 11.94 -21.44 -23.58
CA GLN A 154 13.02 -21.74 -22.65
C GLN A 154 13.14 -23.25 -22.39
N THR A 155 14.37 -23.75 -22.42
CA THR A 155 14.69 -25.13 -22.01
C THR A 155 14.88 -25.21 -20.49
N VAL A 156 14.73 -26.41 -19.93
CA VAL A 156 14.99 -26.65 -18.49
C VAL A 156 16.43 -26.27 -18.11
N GLU A 157 17.38 -26.53 -19.00
CA GLU A 157 18.79 -26.16 -18.84
C GLU A 157 18.98 -24.65 -18.75
N GLN A 158 18.32 -23.86 -19.61
CA GLN A 158 18.41 -22.40 -19.58
C GLN A 158 17.86 -21.82 -18.27
N VAL A 159 16.76 -22.37 -17.74
CA VAL A 159 16.22 -21.95 -16.44
C VAL A 159 17.17 -22.31 -15.31
N THR A 160 17.78 -23.49 -15.35
CA THR A 160 18.76 -23.92 -14.34
C THR A 160 20.02 -23.06 -14.38
N GLU A 161 20.52 -22.72 -15.58
CA GLU A 161 21.66 -21.83 -15.75
C GLU A 161 21.36 -20.41 -15.24
N GLN A 162 20.17 -19.90 -15.52
CA GLN A 162 19.73 -18.58 -15.05
C GLN A 162 19.59 -18.53 -13.53
N ALA A 163 18.98 -19.56 -12.92
CA ALA A 163 18.92 -19.68 -11.47
C ALA A 163 20.31 -19.75 -10.84
N ALA A 164 21.23 -20.54 -11.42
CA ALA A 164 22.61 -20.63 -10.96
C ALA A 164 23.35 -19.29 -11.03
N LYS A 165 23.10 -18.48 -12.07
CA LYS A 165 23.66 -17.11 -12.19
C LYS A 165 23.16 -16.19 -11.08
N GLU A 166 21.87 -16.23 -10.74
CA GLU A 166 21.33 -15.42 -9.64
C GLU A 166 21.89 -15.86 -8.28
N PHE A 167 22.06 -17.16 -8.04
CA PHE A 167 22.74 -17.66 -6.84
C PHE A 167 24.22 -17.24 -6.77
N ALA A 168 24.93 -17.25 -7.89
CA ALA A 168 26.31 -16.77 -7.95
C ALA A 168 26.41 -15.26 -7.66
N ARG A 169 25.45 -14.47 -8.16
CA ARG A 169 25.36 -13.04 -7.88
C ARG A 169 25.06 -12.78 -6.41
N LEU A 170 24.12 -13.52 -5.82
CA LEU A 170 23.81 -13.43 -4.39
C LEU A 170 25.03 -13.78 -3.53
N ALA A 171 25.76 -14.85 -3.88
CA ALA A 171 27.00 -15.23 -3.20
C ALA A 171 28.04 -14.11 -3.25
N ALA A 172 28.19 -13.43 -4.40
CA ALA A 172 29.11 -12.30 -4.54
C ALA A 172 28.69 -11.10 -3.68
N LEU A 173 27.39 -10.81 -3.57
CA LEU A 173 26.86 -9.74 -2.71
C LEU A 173 27.07 -10.03 -1.22
N LEU A 174 26.83 -11.27 -0.79
CA LEU A 174 27.02 -11.67 0.61
C LEU A 174 28.47 -11.55 1.07
N ARG A 175 29.44 -11.79 0.18
CA ARG A 175 30.87 -11.59 0.46
C ARG A 175 31.26 -10.15 0.76
N VAL A 176 30.41 -9.17 0.44
CA VAL A 176 30.66 -7.76 0.78
C VAL A 176 30.34 -7.48 2.26
N GLN A 177 29.50 -8.31 2.90
CA GLN A 177 29.01 -8.08 4.27
C GLN A 177 29.41 -9.19 5.27
N GLU A 178 29.77 -10.38 4.81
CA GLU A 178 30.21 -11.52 5.62
C GLU A 178 31.52 -12.07 5.06
N ASP A 179 32.54 -12.20 5.90
CA ASP A 179 33.89 -12.62 5.51
C ASP A 179 34.09 -14.14 5.62
N ASP A 180 33.20 -14.88 6.30
CA ASP A 180 33.28 -16.34 6.45
C ASP A 180 32.65 -17.10 5.24
N PRO A 181 33.45 -17.76 4.38
CA PRO A 181 32.93 -18.47 3.22
C PRO A 181 32.07 -19.68 3.57
N GLN A 182 32.28 -20.32 4.73
CA GLN A 182 31.48 -21.47 5.15
C GLN A 182 30.07 -21.05 5.56
N ARG A 183 29.92 -19.90 6.22
CA ARG A 183 28.60 -19.33 6.55
C ARG A 183 27.81 -18.97 5.31
N ILE A 184 28.46 -18.33 4.33
CA ILE A 184 27.82 -17.99 3.06
C ILE A 184 27.36 -19.28 2.34
N ALA A 185 28.23 -20.28 2.24
CA ALA A 185 27.88 -21.56 1.60
C ALA A 185 26.71 -22.25 2.31
N HIS A 186 26.73 -22.31 3.64
CA HIS A 186 25.66 -22.92 4.43
C HIS A 186 24.33 -22.17 4.28
N PHE A 187 24.37 -20.83 4.24
CA PHE A 187 23.18 -20.01 3.99
C PHE A 187 22.58 -20.27 2.60
N LEU A 188 23.41 -20.27 1.55
CA LEU A 188 22.95 -20.51 0.18
C LEU A 188 22.36 -21.92 0.00
N ILE A 189 22.94 -22.93 0.66
CA ILE A 189 22.39 -24.29 0.68
C ILE A 189 21.01 -24.32 1.34
N ARG A 190 20.84 -23.62 2.47
CA ARG A 190 19.54 -23.52 3.15
C ARG A 190 18.51 -22.79 2.30
N LEU A 191 18.91 -21.70 1.62
CA LEU A 191 18.04 -20.98 0.71
C LEU A 191 17.58 -21.87 -0.44
N LEU A 192 18.50 -22.61 -1.07
CA LEU A 192 18.18 -23.57 -2.13
C LEU A 192 17.23 -24.67 -1.63
N PHE A 193 17.48 -25.20 -0.43
CA PHE A 193 16.58 -26.17 0.20
C PHE A 193 15.18 -25.60 0.42
N CYS A 194 15.07 -24.36 0.89
CA CYS A 194 13.77 -23.77 1.16
C CYS A 194 12.99 -23.42 -0.11
N LEU A 195 13.63 -22.93 -1.17
CA LEU A 195 12.99 -22.75 -2.48
C LEU A 195 12.48 -24.09 -3.02
N PHE A 196 13.30 -25.14 -2.92
CA PHE A 196 12.87 -26.49 -3.31
C PHE A 196 11.71 -27.00 -2.43
N ALA A 197 11.79 -26.81 -1.11
CA ALA A 197 10.77 -27.25 -0.16
C ALA A 197 9.42 -26.55 -0.40
N GLU A 198 9.43 -25.28 -0.81
CA GLU A 198 8.24 -24.56 -1.25
C GLU A 198 7.63 -25.17 -2.52
N ASP A 199 8.46 -25.44 -3.54
CA ASP A 199 8.00 -26.00 -4.83
C ASP A 199 7.41 -27.42 -4.72
N ILE A 200 7.78 -28.19 -3.69
CA ILE A 200 7.24 -29.52 -3.41
C ILE A 200 6.13 -29.51 -2.33
N ASP A 201 5.60 -28.34 -1.99
CA ASP A 201 4.56 -28.13 -0.96
C ASP A 201 4.95 -28.64 0.45
N LEU A 202 6.26 -28.75 0.74
CA LEU A 202 6.76 -29.00 2.09
C LEU A 202 6.70 -27.74 2.96
N LEU A 203 6.75 -26.56 2.34
CA LEU A 203 6.49 -25.26 2.96
C LEU A 203 5.20 -24.64 2.38
N PRO A 204 4.52 -23.72 3.11
CA PRO A 204 3.38 -23.00 2.57
C PRO A 204 3.73 -22.25 1.28
N SER A 205 2.84 -22.28 0.30
CA SER A 205 3.07 -21.65 -1.00
C SER A 205 3.22 -20.12 -0.88
N ASN A 206 4.13 -19.55 -1.67
CA ASN A 206 4.49 -18.14 -1.72
C ASN A 206 5.10 -17.60 -0.40
N LEU A 207 5.89 -18.42 0.31
CA LEU A 207 6.58 -18.01 1.53
C LEU A 207 7.72 -17.03 1.22
N PHE A 208 8.50 -17.32 0.18
CA PHE A 208 9.65 -16.50 -0.21
C PHE A 208 9.24 -15.26 -1.01
N GLY A 209 8.13 -15.29 -1.74
CA GLY A 209 7.55 -14.10 -2.37
C GLY A 209 6.90 -13.12 -1.39
N LYS A 210 6.74 -13.52 -0.11
CA LYS A 210 6.33 -12.65 1.00
C LYS A 210 7.51 -12.12 1.83
N LEU A 211 8.75 -12.38 1.41
CA LEU A 211 9.93 -11.90 2.13
C LEU A 211 10.03 -10.38 2.04
N GLY A 212 9.71 -9.73 3.17
CA GLY A 212 10.09 -8.38 3.55
C GLY A 212 9.34 -7.28 2.81
N ARG A 213 8.49 -6.55 3.52
CA ARG A 213 8.10 -5.23 3.04
C ARG A 213 9.27 -4.25 3.21
N PRO A 214 9.39 -3.21 2.36
CA PRO A 214 10.41 -2.20 2.54
C PRO A 214 10.34 -1.57 3.94
N ASN A 215 11.42 -1.65 4.72
CA ASN A 215 11.48 -1.04 6.05
C ASN A 215 11.20 0.47 6.01
N SER A 216 11.47 1.12 4.87
CA SER A 216 11.17 2.53 4.62
C SER A 216 9.70 2.89 4.78
N ASP A 217 8.77 1.94 4.59
CA ASP A 217 7.34 2.20 4.65
C ASP A 217 6.89 2.56 6.07
N VAL A 218 7.58 2.01 7.07
CA VAL A 218 7.28 2.20 8.51
C VAL A 218 8.31 3.05 9.24
N ILE A 219 9.34 3.56 8.56
CA ILE A 219 10.32 4.49 9.12
C ILE A 219 9.91 5.91 8.72
N LYS A 220 9.33 6.65 9.67
CA LYS A 220 8.79 7.99 9.44
C LYS A 220 9.63 9.06 10.13
N ARG A 221 9.70 10.25 9.52
CA ARG A 221 10.30 11.43 10.18
C ARG A 221 9.50 11.73 11.44
N TRP A 222 10.19 12.14 12.50
CA TRP A 222 9.55 12.48 13.77
C TRP A 222 10.01 13.85 14.26
N ILE A 223 9.07 14.62 14.79
CA ILE A 223 9.34 15.94 15.38
C ILE A 223 8.58 16.13 16.68
N ASN A 224 9.14 16.97 17.55
CA ASN A 224 8.42 17.51 18.68
C ASN A 224 8.56 19.04 18.80
N ALA A 225 8.06 19.62 19.89
CA ALA A 225 8.13 21.05 20.16
C ALA A 225 9.55 21.63 20.09
N THR A 226 10.57 20.86 20.49
CA THR A 226 11.98 21.28 20.40
C THR A 226 12.43 21.36 18.95
N ASP A 227 12.04 20.41 18.10
CA ASP A 227 12.40 20.42 16.67
C ASP A 227 11.71 21.56 15.91
N VAL A 228 10.55 22.02 16.38
CA VAL A 228 9.85 23.20 15.85
C VAL A 228 10.50 24.50 16.30
N THR A 229 10.78 24.64 17.60
CA THR A 229 11.25 25.91 18.17
C THR A 229 12.75 26.12 18.00
N ARG A 230 13.53 25.04 17.92
CA ARG A 230 14.98 25.00 17.70
C ARG A 230 15.32 24.43 16.32
N ARG A 231 16.58 24.04 16.10
CA ARG A 231 16.97 23.32 14.88
C ARG A 231 16.43 21.89 14.93
N PRO A 232 15.92 21.36 13.81
CA PRO A 232 15.41 20.00 13.76
C PRO A 232 16.56 19.02 13.98
N ARG A 233 16.34 18.01 14.84
CA ARG A 233 17.31 16.94 15.09
C ARG A 233 17.30 15.85 14.03
N ASN A 234 16.40 15.94 13.04
CA ASN A 234 16.26 14.97 11.95
C ASN A 234 16.02 13.52 12.45
N MET A 235 15.24 13.39 13.51
CA MET A 235 14.90 12.10 14.14
C MET A 235 13.92 11.29 13.29
N TRP A 236 13.91 9.99 13.54
CA TRP A 236 13.05 9.01 12.90
C TRP A 236 12.33 8.15 13.95
N ILE A 237 11.17 7.63 13.60
CA ILE A 237 10.37 6.74 14.44
C ILE A 237 9.85 5.57 13.60
N ILE A 238 9.64 4.43 14.27
CA ILE A 238 8.97 3.27 13.68
C ILE A 238 7.46 3.44 13.91
N ASP A 239 6.68 3.50 12.83
CA ASP A 239 5.23 3.63 12.82
C ASP A 239 4.61 2.56 11.91
N PHE A 240 4.07 1.50 12.51
CA PHE A 240 3.35 0.44 11.81
C PHE A 240 1.90 0.82 11.46
N GLY A 241 1.49 2.07 11.68
CA GLY A 241 0.12 2.53 11.46
C GLY A 241 -0.82 2.26 12.63
N THR A 242 -2.12 2.41 12.37
CA THR A 242 -3.16 2.47 13.40
C THR A 242 -3.72 1.11 13.81
N ASP A 243 -3.72 0.17 12.87
CA ASP A 243 -4.50 -1.07 12.90
C ASP A 243 -3.71 -2.31 12.47
N SER A 244 -2.44 -2.16 12.07
CA SER A 244 -1.56 -3.27 11.68
C SER A 244 -1.52 -4.36 12.73
N SER A 245 -1.90 -5.57 12.35
CA SER A 245 -1.70 -6.78 13.15
C SER A 245 -0.21 -6.99 13.47
N GLN A 246 0.08 -7.84 14.47
CA GLN A 246 1.46 -8.19 14.79
C GLN A 246 2.13 -8.94 13.63
N ALA A 247 1.38 -9.76 12.89
CA ALA A 247 1.89 -10.50 11.74
C ALA A 247 2.31 -9.56 10.60
N GLU A 248 1.46 -8.58 10.25
CA GLU A 248 1.80 -7.56 9.25
C GLU A 248 2.98 -6.69 9.68
N ALA A 249 3.05 -6.33 10.97
CA ALA A 249 4.18 -5.58 11.49
C ALA A 249 5.49 -6.38 11.40
N ALA A 250 5.42 -7.71 11.60
CA ALA A 250 6.56 -8.61 11.50
C ALA A 250 7.10 -8.78 10.06
N GLU A 251 6.34 -8.39 9.03
CA GLU A 251 6.82 -8.36 7.63
C GLU A 251 7.88 -7.26 7.41
N TYR A 252 8.03 -6.30 8.33
CA TYR A 252 9.12 -5.32 8.35
C TYR A 252 10.20 -5.76 9.34
N GLU A 253 11.07 -6.67 8.89
CA GLU A 253 11.95 -7.45 9.78
C GLU A 253 12.79 -6.61 10.74
N GLN A 254 13.53 -5.60 10.25
CA GLN A 254 14.43 -4.82 11.10
C GLN A 254 13.66 -3.88 12.07
N PRO A 255 12.65 -3.10 11.63
CA PRO A 255 11.81 -2.35 12.55
C PRO A 255 11.14 -3.22 13.60
N PHE A 256 10.61 -4.38 13.20
CA PHE A 256 9.93 -5.29 14.12
C PHE A 256 10.89 -5.88 15.14
N GLU A 257 12.05 -6.37 14.72
CA GLU A 257 13.09 -6.87 15.63
C GLU A 257 13.56 -5.79 16.61
N TYR A 258 13.71 -4.54 16.14
CA TYR A 258 14.06 -3.41 17.01
C TYR A 258 13.00 -3.18 18.09
N VAL A 259 11.71 -3.17 17.75
CA VAL A 259 10.65 -2.96 18.75
C VAL A 259 10.49 -4.16 19.69
N VAL A 260 10.72 -5.39 19.24
CA VAL A 260 10.78 -6.58 20.12
C VAL A 260 11.88 -6.43 21.16
N ARG A 261 13.09 -6.02 20.75
CA ARG A 261 14.24 -5.92 21.65
C ARG A 261 14.15 -4.72 22.60
N ASN A 262 13.70 -3.57 22.12
CA ASN A 262 13.84 -2.29 22.83
C ASN A 262 12.53 -1.74 23.38
N VAL A 263 11.38 -2.05 22.76
CA VAL A 263 10.08 -1.46 23.13
C VAL A 263 9.23 -2.45 23.93
N LYS A 264 9.18 -3.71 23.50
CA LYS A 264 8.37 -4.75 24.15
C LYS A 264 8.68 -4.92 25.64
N PRO A 265 9.95 -5.02 26.10
CA PRO A 265 10.23 -5.21 27.53
C PRO A 265 9.67 -4.07 28.39
N ILE A 266 9.79 -2.83 27.90
CA ILE A 266 9.23 -1.65 28.56
C ILE A 266 7.70 -1.70 28.57
N ARG A 267 7.09 -2.06 27.43
CA ARG A 267 5.63 -2.13 27.28
C ARG A 267 4.99 -3.18 28.18
N ASP A 268 5.62 -4.34 28.34
CA ASP A 268 5.15 -5.45 29.17
C ASP A 268 4.92 -5.02 30.65
N GLU A 269 5.70 -4.05 31.14
CA GLU A 269 5.61 -3.54 32.51
C GLU A 269 4.59 -2.40 32.70
N VAL A 270 4.07 -1.81 31.62
CA VAL A 270 3.15 -0.66 31.70
C VAL A 270 1.78 -1.10 32.21
N ARG A 271 1.18 -0.35 33.15
CA ARG A 271 -0.13 -0.64 33.76
C ARG A 271 -1.30 -0.78 32.76
N ARG A 272 -1.29 -0.03 31.66
CA ARG A 272 -2.39 -0.01 30.67
C ARG A 272 -2.39 -1.27 29.81
N ALA A 273 -3.47 -2.07 29.87
CA ALA A 273 -3.59 -3.34 29.16
C ALA A 273 -3.39 -3.20 27.64
N ASN A 274 -4.04 -2.22 26.99
CA ASN A 274 -3.89 -2.00 25.55
C ASN A 274 -2.43 -1.78 25.10
N HIS A 275 -1.61 -1.14 25.93
CA HIS A 275 -0.20 -0.92 25.62
C HIS A 275 0.63 -2.22 25.69
N ARG A 276 0.21 -3.19 26.51
CA ARG A 276 0.82 -4.53 26.58
C ARG A 276 0.36 -5.40 25.43
N THR A 277 -0.95 -5.39 25.15
CA THR A 277 -1.56 -6.21 24.08
C THR A 277 -1.05 -5.79 22.70
N TYR A 278 -1.01 -4.48 22.41
CA TYR A 278 -0.59 -3.93 21.12
C TYR A 278 0.77 -3.23 21.22
N TRP A 279 1.73 -3.88 21.89
CA TRP A 279 3.02 -3.28 22.25
C TRP A 279 3.85 -2.76 21.06
N TRP A 280 3.60 -3.26 19.84
CA TRP A 280 4.25 -2.81 18.61
C TRP A 280 3.65 -1.52 18.03
N ARG A 281 2.44 -1.13 18.45
CA ARG A 281 1.78 0.10 17.99
C ARG A 281 2.07 1.27 18.93
N PHE A 282 1.84 2.50 18.45
CA PHE A 282 1.78 3.64 19.35
C PHE A 282 0.68 3.46 20.40
N GLY A 283 0.96 3.88 21.64
CA GLY A 283 0.01 3.70 22.75
C GLY A 283 -1.33 4.37 22.48
N GLU A 284 -1.28 5.56 21.87
CA GLU A 284 -2.45 6.24 21.30
C GLU A 284 -2.17 6.44 19.81
N THR A 285 -2.88 5.71 18.95
CA THR A 285 -2.65 5.73 17.48
C THR A 285 -3.27 6.95 16.80
N ARG A 286 -4.18 7.65 17.50
CA ARG A 286 -4.79 8.92 17.08
C ARG A 286 -5.49 8.86 15.71
N ILE A 287 -6.33 7.83 15.53
CA ILE A 287 -7.08 7.56 14.28
C ILE A 287 -7.78 8.81 13.75
N GLY A 288 -8.60 9.49 14.57
CA GLY A 288 -9.35 10.67 14.12
C GLY A 288 -8.48 11.81 13.59
N MET A 289 -7.31 12.04 14.21
CA MET A 289 -6.36 13.05 13.73
C MET A 289 -5.70 12.62 12.41
N ARG A 290 -5.29 11.34 12.30
CA ARG A 290 -4.73 10.80 11.06
C ARG A 290 -5.73 10.82 9.91
N THR A 291 -6.98 10.47 10.16
CA THR A 291 -8.06 10.56 9.18
C THR A 291 -8.28 12.01 8.72
N ALA A 292 -8.25 12.97 9.65
CA ALA A 292 -8.47 14.38 9.33
C ALA A 292 -7.36 14.99 8.46
N ILE A 293 -6.12 14.47 8.54
CA ILE A 293 -4.99 14.95 7.73
C ILE A 293 -4.70 14.08 6.51
N ALA A 294 -5.37 12.93 6.35
CA ALA A 294 -5.02 11.93 5.31
C ALA A 294 -5.13 12.46 3.88
N SER A 295 -6.04 13.40 3.62
CA SER A 295 -6.22 14.02 2.31
C SER A 295 -5.41 15.30 2.10
N LEU A 296 -4.63 15.72 3.10
CA LEU A 296 -3.85 16.96 3.06
C LEU A 296 -2.39 16.65 2.68
N GLU A 297 -1.70 17.61 2.06
CA GLU A 297 -0.25 17.49 1.82
C GLU A 297 0.57 17.94 3.04
N ARG A 298 -0.02 18.84 3.83
CA ARG A 298 0.59 19.46 5.00
C ARG A 298 -0.49 19.86 6.01
N TYR A 299 -0.07 20.11 7.24
CA TYR A 299 -0.94 20.60 8.31
C TYR A 299 -0.24 21.68 9.13
N ILE A 300 -1.04 22.44 9.89
CA ILE A 300 -0.52 23.44 10.82
C ILE A 300 -0.15 22.76 12.13
N ALA A 301 1.05 23.04 12.65
CA ALA A 301 1.49 22.57 13.96
C ALA A 301 1.85 23.71 14.90
N THR A 302 1.51 23.58 16.19
CA THR A 302 1.98 24.48 17.26
C THR A 302 2.44 23.67 18.49
N PRO A 303 3.55 24.03 19.13
CA PRO A 303 3.91 23.49 20.44
C PRO A 303 2.80 23.77 21.47
N MET A 304 2.46 22.76 22.29
CA MET A 304 1.59 22.99 23.44
C MET A 304 2.25 23.95 24.44
N VAL A 305 3.56 23.85 24.68
CA VAL A 305 4.29 24.71 25.61
C VAL A 305 5.40 25.42 24.85
N SER A 306 5.38 26.75 24.84
CA SER A 306 6.40 27.59 24.18
C SER A 306 6.36 29.02 24.72
N LYS A 307 7.53 29.69 24.76
CA LYS A 307 7.67 31.11 25.13
C LYS A 307 6.85 32.03 24.19
N TYR A 308 6.88 31.72 22.90
CA TYR A 308 6.14 32.44 21.87
C TYR A 308 5.10 31.53 21.23
N ARG A 309 3.93 32.09 20.91
CA ARG A 309 2.92 31.37 20.14
C ARG A 309 3.35 31.36 18.67
N VAL A 310 3.76 30.20 18.19
CA VAL A 310 4.26 30.02 16.83
C VAL A 310 3.55 28.86 16.17
N PHE A 311 3.21 29.05 14.90
CA PHE A 311 2.65 28.04 14.03
C PHE A 311 3.61 27.76 12.89
N VAL A 312 3.67 26.50 12.46
CA VAL A 312 4.52 26.04 11.36
C VAL A 312 3.77 25.10 10.44
N TRP A 313 4.19 25.03 9.18
CA TRP A 313 3.77 23.99 8.25
C TRP A 313 4.55 22.70 8.48
N VAL A 314 3.86 21.57 8.52
CA VAL A 314 4.47 20.24 8.64
C VAL A 314 3.84 19.32 7.58
N SER A 315 4.68 18.55 6.87
CA SER A 315 4.20 17.56 5.90
C SER A 315 3.47 16.42 6.62
N THR A 316 2.44 15.86 5.99
CA THR A 316 1.69 14.70 6.49
C THR A 316 2.53 13.41 6.61
N GLU A 317 3.70 13.36 5.99
CA GLU A 317 4.67 12.26 6.13
C GLU A 317 5.48 12.32 7.45
N VAL A 318 5.36 13.41 8.22
CA VAL A 318 6.07 13.60 9.49
C VAL A 318 5.16 13.29 10.66
N VAL A 319 5.63 12.44 11.58
CA VAL A 319 4.93 12.10 12.81
C VAL A 319 5.20 13.17 13.88
N ALA A 320 4.13 13.78 14.37
CA ALA A 320 4.15 14.72 15.49
C ALA A 320 4.05 14.01 16.86
N GLU A 321 4.92 14.40 17.80
CA GLU A 321 4.82 13.98 19.21
C GLU A 321 3.57 14.55 19.92
N ASN A 322 3.17 13.94 21.05
CA ASN A 322 1.98 14.29 21.84
C ASN A 322 1.92 15.72 22.39
N LEU A 323 3.04 16.45 22.50
CA LEU A 323 3.06 17.85 22.92
C LEU A 323 3.09 18.85 21.75
N LEU A 324 2.88 18.35 20.53
CA LEU A 324 2.70 19.17 19.34
C LEU A 324 1.23 19.05 18.91
N VAL A 325 0.52 20.17 18.87
CA VAL A 325 -0.87 20.22 18.41
C VAL A 325 -0.87 20.20 16.89
N VAL A 326 -1.65 19.28 16.32
CA VAL A 326 -1.92 19.17 14.89
C VAL A 326 -3.28 19.81 14.61
N ILE A 327 -3.32 20.78 13.69
CA ILE A 327 -4.53 21.42 13.21
C ILE A 327 -4.68 21.04 11.73
N ALA A 328 -5.74 20.30 11.41
CA ALA A 328 -6.01 19.73 10.08
C ALA A 328 -6.52 20.79 9.09
N ARG A 329 -5.65 21.73 8.72
CA ARG A 329 -5.83 22.78 7.70
C ARG A 329 -4.55 22.89 6.89
N GLU A 330 -4.68 23.19 5.59
CA GLU A 330 -3.53 23.34 4.67
C GLU A 330 -3.47 24.72 3.97
N ASP A 331 -4.40 25.62 4.31
CA ASP A 331 -4.53 26.96 3.74
C ASP A 331 -3.86 28.06 4.59
N ASP A 332 -3.35 29.09 3.91
CA ASP A 332 -2.66 30.19 4.55
C ASP A 332 -3.60 31.16 5.31
N TYR A 333 -4.91 31.13 5.03
CA TYR A 333 -5.88 31.96 5.75
C TYR A 333 -5.99 31.54 7.23
N PHE A 334 -6.22 30.25 7.51
CA PHE A 334 -6.26 29.76 8.88
C PHE A 334 -4.91 29.89 9.57
N PHE A 335 -3.81 29.65 8.84
CA PHE A 335 -2.48 29.93 9.38
C PHE A 335 -2.35 31.37 9.86
N GLY A 336 -2.76 32.34 9.02
CA GLY A 336 -2.70 33.76 9.34
C GLY A 336 -3.57 34.15 10.52
N VAL A 337 -4.83 33.70 10.55
CA VAL A 337 -5.75 33.97 11.68
C VAL A 337 -5.18 33.42 12.98
N LEU A 338 -4.68 32.17 12.98
CA LEU A 338 -4.07 31.56 14.17
C LEU A 338 -2.80 32.29 14.60
N HIS A 339 -2.02 32.82 13.65
CA HIS A 339 -0.79 33.54 13.97
C HIS A 339 -1.01 35.02 14.39
N SER A 340 -2.24 35.50 14.43
CA SER A 340 -2.56 36.89 14.77
C SER A 340 -2.59 37.20 16.27
N ARG A 341 -2.45 38.48 16.63
CA ARG A 341 -2.60 39.00 17.99
C ARG A 341 -3.95 38.64 18.63
N PRO A 342 -5.12 38.78 17.97
CA PRO A 342 -6.39 38.30 18.53
C PRO A 342 -6.36 36.83 18.98
N HIS A 343 -5.79 35.94 18.17
CA HIS A 343 -5.68 34.54 18.56
C HIS A 343 -4.65 34.32 19.67
N GLU A 344 -3.50 35.01 19.63
CA GLU A 344 -2.50 34.92 20.69
C GLU A 344 -3.07 35.35 22.05
N LEU A 345 -3.81 36.46 22.10
CA LEU A 345 -4.47 36.96 23.32
C LEU A 345 -5.51 35.96 23.83
N TRP A 346 -6.39 35.46 22.96
CA TRP A 346 -7.36 34.43 23.34
C TRP A 346 -6.70 33.18 23.89
N ALA A 347 -5.69 32.66 23.20
CA ALA A 347 -4.98 31.46 23.59
C ALA A 347 -4.22 31.64 24.93
N ARG A 348 -3.74 32.85 25.23
CA ARG A 348 -3.14 33.18 26.52
C ARG A 348 -4.17 33.27 27.64
N ALA A 349 -5.32 33.90 27.38
CA ALA A 349 -6.39 34.07 28.36
C ALA A 349 -7.11 32.75 28.70
N GLN A 350 -7.34 31.89 27.71
CA GLN A 350 -8.01 30.60 27.88
C GLN A 350 -7.06 29.42 28.14
N GLY A 351 -5.76 29.64 27.94
CA GLY A 351 -4.71 28.66 28.19
C GLY A 351 -4.39 28.53 29.68
N THR A 352 -3.60 27.52 30.03
CA THR A 352 -3.02 27.43 31.39
C THR A 352 -1.58 27.93 31.37
N GLN A 353 -1.22 28.74 32.36
CA GLN A 353 0.14 29.23 32.50
C GLN A 353 0.95 28.25 33.36
N LEU A 354 2.13 27.84 32.89
CA LEU A 354 3.10 27.17 33.74
C LEU A 354 3.78 28.23 34.62
N ARG A 355 4.21 27.83 35.83
CA ARG A 355 4.62 28.63 37.01
C ARG A 355 5.21 30.05 36.81
N GLU A 356 5.87 30.36 35.70
CA GLU A 356 6.48 31.66 35.41
C GLU A 356 6.02 32.20 34.04
N ALA A 357 5.79 33.51 33.90
CA ALA A 357 5.44 34.15 32.62
C ALA A 357 6.46 33.87 31.49
N GLU A 358 7.72 33.62 31.87
CA GLU A 358 8.82 33.30 30.96
C GLU A 358 8.81 31.83 30.51
N SER A 359 8.17 30.93 31.26
CA SER A 359 8.12 29.48 31.00
C SER A 359 7.16 29.08 29.87
N GLY A 360 6.39 30.05 29.34
CA GLY A 360 5.51 29.89 28.18
C GLY A 360 4.07 29.54 28.54
N SER A 361 3.13 29.98 27.70
CA SER A 361 1.71 29.62 27.85
C SER A 361 1.46 28.21 27.30
N ARG A 362 0.58 27.45 27.97
CA ARG A 362 0.12 26.17 27.46
C ARG A 362 -1.07 26.37 26.52
N TYR A 363 -0.93 25.91 25.28
CA TYR A 363 -2.00 25.82 24.30
C TYR A 363 -2.78 24.53 24.51
N THR A 364 -3.99 24.66 25.02
CA THR A 364 -4.90 23.52 25.24
C THR A 364 -5.97 23.60 24.16
N PRO A 365 -5.99 22.69 23.16
CA PRO A 365 -6.87 22.80 22.00
C PRO A 365 -8.35 23.00 22.36
N THR A 366 -8.84 22.30 23.37
CA THR A 366 -10.24 22.33 23.80
C THR A 366 -10.68 23.66 24.44
N THR A 367 -9.76 24.43 25.03
CA THR A 367 -10.09 25.73 25.62
C THR A 367 -9.61 26.90 24.78
N THR A 368 -8.71 26.66 23.81
CA THR A 368 -8.13 27.70 22.96
C THR A 368 -8.72 27.64 21.55
N PHE A 369 -8.30 26.68 20.74
CA PHE A 369 -8.75 26.53 19.35
C PHE A 369 -10.26 26.31 19.23
N GLU A 370 -10.82 25.35 19.98
CA GLU A 370 -12.24 24.96 19.86
C GLU A 370 -13.21 26.07 20.31
N THR A 371 -12.76 26.98 21.17
CA THR A 371 -13.56 28.10 21.67
C THR A 371 -13.27 29.40 20.94
N PHE A 372 -12.22 29.45 20.11
CA PHE A 372 -11.81 30.68 19.47
C PHE A 372 -12.88 31.16 18.47
N PRO A 373 -13.44 32.37 18.65
CA PRO A 373 -14.44 32.88 17.74
C PRO A 373 -13.76 33.44 16.48
N PHE A 374 -13.49 32.57 15.50
CA PHE A 374 -12.88 32.94 14.20
C PHE A 374 -13.64 34.08 13.49
N PRO A 375 -13.00 34.90 12.64
CA PRO A 375 -13.69 36.00 11.94
C PRO A 375 -14.97 35.53 11.22
N TRP A 376 -14.86 34.44 10.47
CA TRP A 376 -15.98 33.67 9.96
C TRP A 376 -16.00 32.28 10.62
N PRO A 377 -17.18 31.66 10.79
CA PRO A 377 -17.25 30.25 11.18
C PRO A 377 -16.40 29.40 10.22
N PRO A 378 -15.62 28.43 10.70
CA PRO A 378 -14.77 27.62 9.83
C PRO A 378 -15.56 26.92 8.71
N GLY A 379 -15.14 27.10 7.47
CA GLY A 379 -15.82 26.61 6.26
C GLY A 379 -16.87 27.57 5.70
N GLN A 380 -17.05 28.74 6.30
CA GLN A 380 -17.96 29.80 5.84
C GLN A 380 -17.21 31.09 5.49
N GLU A 381 -15.88 31.07 5.44
CA GLU A 381 -15.09 32.18 4.93
C GLU A 381 -15.41 32.47 3.45
N PRO A 382 -15.70 33.73 3.07
CA PRO A 382 -15.95 34.09 1.69
C PRO A 382 -14.63 34.08 0.90
N ALA A 383 -14.42 33.06 0.05
CA ALA A 383 -13.16 32.83 -0.67
C ALA A 383 -12.67 34.03 -1.51
N ASP A 384 -13.59 34.79 -2.10
CA ASP A 384 -13.30 35.96 -2.94
C ASP A 384 -13.19 37.27 -2.14
N ASP A 385 -13.36 37.24 -0.82
CA ASP A 385 -13.26 38.45 0.00
C ASP A 385 -11.80 38.93 0.08
N PRO A 386 -11.52 40.21 -0.23
CA PRO A 386 -10.18 40.77 -0.17
C PRO A 386 -9.50 40.60 1.19
N ARG A 387 -10.26 40.49 2.28
CA ARG A 387 -9.72 40.31 3.65
C ARG A 387 -9.20 38.89 3.85
N VAL A 388 -9.88 37.88 3.31
CA VAL A 388 -9.41 36.48 3.32
C VAL A 388 -8.09 36.38 2.55
N GLN A 389 -8.03 36.98 1.35
CA GLN A 389 -6.83 37.01 0.52
C GLN A 389 -5.68 37.78 1.19
N ALA A 390 -5.96 38.92 1.82
CA ALA A 390 -4.95 39.72 2.51
C ALA A 390 -4.31 38.97 3.70
N ILE A 391 -5.11 38.23 4.48
CA ILE A 391 -4.61 37.40 5.57
C ILE A 391 -3.74 36.27 5.01
N ALA A 392 -4.24 35.52 4.02
CA ALA A 392 -3.52 34.41 3.41
C ALA A 392 -2.18 34.87 2.80
N GLN A 393 -2.18 35.96 2.04
CA GLN A 393 -0.97 36.50 1.42
C GLN A 393 0.05 36.96 2.46
N THR A 394 -0.40 37.62 3.53
CA THR A 394 0.49 38.09 4.60
C THR A 394 1.08 36.92 5.40
N ALA A 395 0.28 35.88 5.65
CA ALA A 395 0.74 34.65 6.28
C ALA A 395 1.78 33.93 5.42
N ALA A 396 1.54 33.79 4.12
CA ALA A 396 2.50 33.21 3.18
C ALA A 396 3.81 34.03 3.13
N GLU A 397 3.73 35.37 3.11
CA GLU A 397 4.90 36.25 3.16
C GLU A 397 5.69 36.07 4.48
N LEU A 398 4.99 35.93 5.61
CA LEU A 398 5.59 35.67 6.92
C LEU A 398 6.32 34.33 6.94
N VAL A 399 5.71 33.26 6.44
CA VAL A 399 6.32 31.93 6.33
C VAL A 399 7.57 32.00 5.45
N ALA A 400 7.47 32.55 4.24
CA ALA A 400 8.58 32.65 3.30
C ALA A 400 9.79 33.39 3.90
N LYS A 401 9.57 34.54 4.57
CA LYS A 401 10.66 35.28 5.21
C LYS A 401 11.25 34.56 6.43
N ARG A 402 10.46 33.80 7.17
CA ARG A 402 11.00 32.93 8.25
C ARG A 402 11.91 31.88 7.67
N ASP A 403 11.49 31.20 6.63
CA ASP A 403 12.24 30.07 6.06
C ASP A 403 13.59 30.54 5.52
N VAL A 404 13.61 31.68 4.83
CA VAL A 404 14.85 32.34 4.38
C VAL A 404 15.74 32.75 5.55
N TRP A 405 15.16 33.31 6.63
CA TRP A 405 15.94 33.70 7.82
C TRP A 405 16.48 32.49 8.59
N LEU A 406 15.72 31.39 8.64
CA LEU A 406 16.09 30.15 9.33
C LEU A 406 17.14 29.37 8.56
N ASN A 407 17.13 29.43 7.22
CA ASN A 407 17.99 28.65 6.35
C ASN A 407 18.67 29.52 5.27
N PRO A 408 19.42 30.57 5.65
CA PRO A 408 20.13 31.40 4.69
C PRO A 408 21.26 30.61 4.00
N PRO A 409 21.48 30.81 2.69
CA PRO A 409 22.55 30.12 1.97
C PRO A 409 23.93 30.56 2.49
N GLY A 410 24.88 29.62 2.54
CA GLY A 410 26.29 29.90 2.80
C GLY A 410 26.68 30.18 4.25
N LEU A 411 25.79 29.98 5.24
CA LEU A 411 26.19 29.99 6.65
C LEU A 411 26.85 28.67 7.06
N ASP A 412 27.86 28.76 7.92
CA ASP A 412 28.44 27.61 8.60
C ASP A 412 27.48 27.01 9.65
N GLU A 413 27.79 25.79 10.11
CA GLU A 413 26.97 25.08 11.08
C GLU A 413 26.82 25.82 12.41
N GLN A 414 27.85 26.56 12.84
CA GLN A 414 27.85 27.28 14.11
C GLN A 414 26.88 28.47 14.07
N ALA A 415 26.88 29.24 12.98
CA ALA A 415 25.95 30.32 12.74
C ALA A 415 24.52 29.79 12.52
N LEU A 416 24.38 28.70 11.77
CA LEU A 416 23.07 28.06 11.51
C LEU A 416 22.45 27.50 12.80
N SER A 417 23.24 27.01 13.74
CA SER A 417 22.76 26.53 15.05
C SER A 417 21.98 27.61 15.84
N LYS A 418 22.29 28.89 15.60
CA LYS A 418 21.61 30.05 16.22
C LYS A 418 20.33 30.46 15.47
N ARG A 419 20.09 29.96 14.27
CA ARG A 419 18.90 30.24 13.44
C ARG A 419 17.73 29.37 13.87
N THR A 420 17.14 29.71 15.02
CA THR A 420 15.98 29.05 15.61
C THR A 420 14.77 29.98 15.64
N LEU A 421 13.55 29.44 15.64
CA LEU A 421 12.35 30.27 15.81
C LEU A 421 12.37 31.01 17.14
N THR A 422 12.80 30.37 18.24
CA THR A 422 12.93 31.06 19.52
C THR A 422 13.85 32.28 19.42
N ASN A 423 15.00 32.18 18.76
CA ASN A 423 15.93 33.29 18.60
C ASN A 423 15.39 34.38 17.68
N LEU A 424 14.73 34.01 16.58
CA LEU A 424 14.08 34.96 15.68
C LEU A 424 13.06 35.83 16.44
N TYR A 425 12.27 35.21 17.29
CA TYR A 425 11.26 35.92 18.09
C TYR A 425 11.81 36.68 19.29
N ASN A 426 12.91 36.21 19.89
CA ASN A 426 13.63 36.98 20.90
C ASN A 426 14.21 38.27 20.30
N GLN A 427 14.82 38.18 19.10
CA GLN A 427 15.41 39.32 18.42
C GLN A 427 14.35 40.27 17.83
N ARG A 428 13.23 39.70 17.38
CA ARG A 428 12.10 40.40 16.75
C ARG A 428 12.53 41.50 15.77
N PRO A 429 13.26 41.15 14.69
CA PRO A 429 13.75 42.13 13.72
C PRO A 429 12.59 42.94 13.12
N THR A 430 12.87 44.16 12.67
CA THR A 430 11.84 45.12 12.19
C THR A 430 10.91 44.51 11.13
N TRP A 431 11.45 43.72 10.19
CA TRP A 431 10.62 43.06 9.17
C TRP A 431 9.61 42.08 9.78
N LEU A 432 9.97 41.39 10.87
CA LEU A 432 9.09 40.45 11.55
C LEU A 432 8.00 41.19 12.30
N ALA A 433 8.37 42.27 13.00
CA ALA A 433 7.42 43.12 13.71
C ALA A 433 6.39 43.75 12.75
N LEU A 434 6.85 44.31 11.62
CA LEU A 434 5.98 44.92 10.61
C LEU A 434 5.06 43.89 9.94
N LEU A 435 5.54 42.67 9.68
CA LEU A 435 4.68 41.61 9.13
C LEU A 435 3.60 41.14 10.10
N HIS A 436 3.93 41.02 11.40
CA HIS A 436 2.90 40.74 12.41
C HIS A 436 1.88 41.88 12.49
N GLN A 437 2.33 43.14 12.50
CA GLN A 437 1.41 44.29 12.48
C GLN A 437 0.49 44.29 11.25
N LYS A 438 1.02 43.98 10.07
CA LYS A 438 0.25 43.85 8.83
C LYS A 438 -0.77 42.71 8.93
N LEU A 439 -0.37 41.57 9.48
CA LEU A 439 -1.25 40.41 9.68
C LEU A 439 -2.37 40.73 10.68
N ASP A 440 -2.02 41.34 11.80
CA ASP A 440 -2.96 41.76 12.84
C ASP A 440 -3.99 42.75 12.28
N ALA A 441 -3.54 43.73 11.49
CA ALA A 441 -4.43 44.67 10.83
C ALA A 441 -5.40 43.98 9.85
N ALA A 442 -4.93 43.01 9.07
CA ALA A 442 -5.76 42.24 8.15
C ALA A 442 -6.80 41.40 8.90
N VAL A 443 -6.43 40.78 10.04
CA VAL A 443 -7.35 40.02 10.88
C VAL A 443 -8.36 40.92 11.59
N CYS A 444 -7.95 42.07 12.13
CA CYS A 444 -8.89 43.06 12.66
C CYS A 444 -9.90 43.51 11.60
N ALA A 445 -9.47 43.73 10.35
CA ALA A 445 -10.37 44.07 9.25
C ALA A 445 -11.37 42.95 8.94
N ALA A 446 -10.98 41.67 9.04
CA ALA A 446 -11.88 40.53 8.91
C ALA A 446 -12.96 40.52 10.01
N TYR A 447 -12.62 40.91 11.24
CA TYR A 447 -13.59 41.12 12.32
C TYR A 447 -14.40 42.43 12.20
N GLY A 448 -14.03 43.34 11.29
CA GLY A 448 -14.62 44.68 11.21
C GLY A 448 -14.19 45.61 12.36
N TRP A 449 -13.01 45.37 12.94
CA TRP A 449 -12.47 46.11 14.07
C TRP A 449 -11.42 47.15 13.65
N PRO A 450 -11.27 48.25 14.40
CA PRO A 450 -10.15 49.15 14.22
C PRO A 450 -8.84 48.48 14.68
N VAL A 451 -7.70 48.99 14.20
CA VAL A 451 -6.38 48.35 14.39
C VAL A 451 -5.68 48.74 15.70
N ASP A 452 -6.15 49.80 16.36
CA ASP A 452 -5.57 50.43 17.55
C ASP A 452 -6.20 49.97 18.87
N LEU A 453 -6.97 48.87 18.85
CA LEU A 453 -7.58 48.30 20.06
C LEU A 453 -6.54 47.82 21.08
N SER A 454 -6.83 48.05 22.36
CA SER A 454 -6.07 47.50 23.48
C SER A 454 -6.21 45.97 23.57
N ASP A 455 -5.34 45.31 24.33
CA ASP A 455 -5.43 43.86 24.54
C ASP A 455 -6.76 43.50 25.23
N GLU A 456 -7.20 44.31 26.20
CA GLU A 456 -8.48 44.15 26.92
C GLU A 456 -9.68 44.30 25.97
N GLU A 457 -9.70 45.33 25.13
CA GLU A 457 -10.80 45.55 24.19
C GLU A 457 -10.94 44.40 23.17
N ILE A 458 -9.81 43.84 22.72
CA ILE A 458 -9.81 42.66 21.85
C ILE A 458 -10.41 41.46 22.59
N LEU A 459 -9.99 41.20 23.83
CA LEU A 459 -10.50 40.09 24.62
C LEU A 459 -12.00 40.23 24.92
N GLU A 460 -12.47 41.43 25.26
CA GLU A 460 -13.90 41.71 25.48
C GLU A 460 -14.71 41.43 24.22
N ARG A 461 -14.26 41.90 23.05
CA ARG A 461 -14.96 41.66 21.77
C ARG A 461 -14.95 40.18 21.37
N LEU A 462 -13.84 39.47 21.58
CA LEU A 462 -13.77 38.03 21.36
C LEU A 462 -14.73 37.29 22.29
N LEU A 463 -14.76 37.62 23.58
CA LEU A 463 -15.66 36.99 24.53
C LEU A 463 -17.13 37.25 24.15
N ALA A 464 -17.49 38.49 23.79
CA ALA A 464 -18.84 38.82 23.34
C ALA A 464 -19.25 38.01 22.09
N LEU A 465 -18.36 37.88 21.10
CA LEU A 465 -18.61 37.10 19.90
C LEU A 465 -18.70 35.59 20.19
N ASN A 466 -17.90 35.09 21.13
CA ASN A 466 -17.97 33.70 21.58
C ASN A 466 -19.32 33.40 22.24
N LEU A 467 -19.78 34.23 23.18
CA LEU A 467 -21.07 34.08 23.85
C LEU A 467 -22.24 34.17 22.86
N GLN A 468 -22.20 35.15 21.96
CA GLN A 468 -23.20 35.30 20.89
C GLN A 468 -23.33 34.02 20.05
N ARG A 469 -22.22 33.37 19.68
CA ARG A 469 -22.22 32.15 18.87
C ARG A 469 -22.56 30.90 19.67
N ALA A 470 -22.28 30.89 20.96
CA ALA A 470 -22.71 29.83 21.87
C ALA A 470 -24.22 29.87 22.15
N GLY A 471 -24.90 30.96 21.78
CA GLY A 471 -26.33 31.17 22.07
C GLY A 471 -26.60 31.52 23.53
N VAL A 472 -25.61 32.12 24.21
CA VAL A 472 -25.65 32.53 25.62
C VAL A 472 -25.84 34.02 25.75
#